data_AF-A0A0Q5XMV0-F1
#
_entry.id   AF-A0A0Q5XMV0-F1
#
_cell.length_a   1.000
_cell.length_b   1.000
_cell.length_c   1.000
_cell.angle_alpha   90.00
_cell.angle_beta   90.00
_cell.angle_gamma   90.00
#
_symmetry.space_group_name_H-M   'P 1'
#
loop_
_entity.id
_entity.type
_entity.pdbx_description
1 polymer ?
#
loop_
_entity_poly.entity_id
_entity_poly.type
_entity_poly.pdbx_seq_one_letter_code
_entity_poly.pdbx_strand_id
1 'polypeptide(L)' 'MSAQLSLDIAVETPVAKTGAVDLAQSVLSACGGDPLLAIRELLADADFLREQLVTASYLMSSGMGRGWRPQYERV' A
#
# COMPACT_ATOMS: atom_id res chain seq x y z
N MET A 1 1.43 -17.99 -17.79
CA MET A 1 2.50 -18.49 -16.90
C MET A 1 2.73 -17.43 -15.84
N SER A 2 2.11 -17.56 -14.67
CA SER A 2 2.15 -16.56 -13.60
C SER A 2 3.21 -16.97 -12.58
N ALA A 3 4.44 -16.52 -12.80
CA ALA A 3 5.52 -16.67 -11.85
C ALA A 3 5.59 -15.43 -10.97
N GLN A 4 4.75 -15.38 -9.94
CA GLN A 4 4.90 -14.45 -8.84
C GLN A 4 4.70 -15.23 -7.55
N LEU A 5 5.80 -15.45 -6.84
CA LEU A 5 5.97 -15.50 -5.38
C LEU A 5 7.22 -16.34 -5.02
N SER A 6 8.41 -15.78 -5.28
CA SER A 6 9.58 -16.06 -4.43
C SER A 6 9.93 -14.74 -3.76
N LEU A 7 9.38 -14.52 -2.56
CA LEU A 7 9.87 -13.52 -1.63
C LEU A 7 11.01 -14.15 -0.84
N ASP A 8 12.20 -14.18 -1.44
CA ASP A 8 13.44 -14.44 -0.72
C ASP A 8 13.77 -13.20 0.12
N ILE A 9 13.12 -13.11 1.28
CA ILE A 9 13.38 -12.05 2.25
C ILE A 9 14.73 -12.34 2.92
N ALA A 10 15.73 -11.57 2.50
CA ALA A 10 16.82 -11.14 3.36
C ALA A 10 16.71 -9.61 3.51
N VAL A 11 15.71 -9.16 4.27
CA VAL A 11 15.55 -7.74 4.62
C VAL A 11 16.35 -7.48 5.89
N GLU A 12 17.65 -7.27 5.73
CA GLU A 12 18.37 -6.43 6.68
C GLU A 12 18.46 -5.03 6.08
N THR A 13 17.53 -4.17 6.47
CA THR A 13 17.65 -2.73 6.22
C THR A 13 17.80 -2.04 7.58
N PRO A 14 19.00 -1.57 7.95
CA PRO A 14 19.12 -0.68 9.09
C PRO A 14 18.63 0.69 8.60
N VAL A 15 17.31 0.90 8.63
CA VAL A 15 16.74 2.23 8.41
C VAL A 15 17.16 3.08 9.60
N ALA A 16 18.03 4.05 9.30
CA ALA A 16 18.48 5.05 10.22
C ALA A 16 17.28 5.70 10.92
N LYS A 17 17.31 5.67 12.27
CA LYS A 17 16.48 6.47 13.18
C LYS A 17 16.69 7.95 12.85
N THR A 18 15.95 8.45 11.87
CA THR A 18 15.58 9.86 11.82
C THR A 18 14.32 9.99 12.67
N GLY A 19 14.10 11.12 13.33
CA GLY A 19 12.90 11.42 14.12
C GLY A 19 11.59 11.50 13.29
N ALA A 20 11.49 10.69 12.25
CA ALA A 20 10.31 10.42 11.46
C ALA A 20 9.39 9.50 12.28
N VAL A 21 8.10 9.81 12.24
CA VAL A 21 7.05 8.99 12.85
C VAL A 21 7.24 7.54 12.37
N ASP A 22 7.35 6.61 13.33
CA ASP A 22 7.36 5.19 13.01
C ASP A 22 5.97 4.79 12.52
N LEU A 23 5.83 4.72 11.20
CA LEU A 23 4.58 4.41 10.53
C LEU A 23 4.12 2.99 10.86
N ALA A 24 5.06 2.04 10.99
CA ALA A 24 4.73 0.67 11.34
C ALA A 24 4.14 0.61 12.76
N GLN A 25 4.79 1.30 13.70
CA GLN A 25 4.27 1.42 15.06
C GLN A 25 2.92 2.16 15.11
N SER A 26 2.72 3.16 14.26
CA SER A 26 1.45 3.91 14.18
C SER A 26 0.31 3.04 13.65
N VAL A 27 0.54 2.29 12.58
CA VAL A 27 -0.43 1.32 12.03
C VAL A 27 -0.74 0.23 13.05
N LEU A 28 0.29 -0.34 13.69
CA LEU A 28 0.10 -1.35 14.72
C LEU A 28 -0.72 -0.80 15.90
N SER A 29 -0.46 0.44 16.31
CA SER A 29 -1.22 1.10 17.39
C SER A 29 -2.68 1.38 16.99
N ALA A 30 -2.93 1.79 15.75
CA ALA A 30 -4.28 1.97 15.21
C ALA A 30 -5.08 0.64 15.18
N CYS A 31 -4.37 -0.47 14.99
CA CYS A 31 -4.92 -1.83 15.01
C CYS A 31 -5.03 -2.44 16.42
N GLY A 32 -4.93 -1.62 17.48
CA GLY A 32 -5.01 -2.10 18.86
C GLY A 32 -3.83 -2.99 19.28
N GLY A 33 -2.70 -2.92 18.57
CA GLY A 33 -1.55 -3.78 18.81
C GLY A 33 -1.64 -5.16 18.17
N ASP A 34 -2.69 -5.48 17.40
CA ASP A 34 -2.81 -6.75 16.68
C ASP A 34 -2.01 -6.71 15.36
N PRO A 35 -0.90 -7.47 15.25
CA PRO A 35 -0.07 -7.47 14.06
C PRO A 35 -0.75 -8.15 12.86
N LEU A 36 -1.62 -9.15 13.09
CA LEU A 36 -2.31 -9.83 12.00
C LEU A 36 -3.40 -8.94 11.40
N LEU A 37 -4.10 -8.18 12.25
CA LEU A 37 -5.05 -7.17 11.80
C LEU A 37 -4.36 -6.06 11.01
N ALA A 38 -3.22 -5.55 11.51
CA ALA A 38 -2.41 -4.57 10.81
C ALA A 38 -1.96 -5.05 9.42
N ILE A 39 -1.48 -6.29 9.30
CA ILE A 39 -1.08 -6.86 8.00
C ILE A 39 -2.29 -6.99 7.07
N ARG A 40 -3.45 -7.45 7.57
CA ARG A 40 -4.67 -7.57 6.75
C ARG A 40 -5.13 -6.22 6.21
N GLU A 41 -5.10 -5.18 7.05
CA GLU A 41 -5.43 -3.82 6.62
C GLU A 41 -4.47 -3.30 5.56
N LEU A 42 -3.16 -3.44 5.78
CA LEU A 42 -2.14 -3.04 4.80
C LEU A 42 -2.29 -3.77 3.46
N LEU A 43 -2.62 -5.07 3.49
CA LEU A 43 -2.87 -5.84 2.26
C LEU A 43 -4.09 -5.32 1.51
N ALA A 44 -5.14 -4.94 2.22
CA ALA A 44 -6.34 -4.41 1.60
C ALA A 44 -6.16 -2.95 1.10
N ASP A 45 -5.35 -2.12 1.77
CA ASP A 45 -4.88 -0.83 1.24
C ASP A 45 -4.11 -1.02 -0.07
N ALA A 46 -3.18 -1.98 -0.10
CA ALA A 46 -2.37 -2.25 -1.27
C ALA A 46 -3.20 -2.80 -2.45
N ASP A 47 -4.25 -3.55 -2.17
CA ASP A 47 -5.18 -4.03 -3.21
C ASP A 47 -5.99 -2.88 -3.81
N PHE A 48 -6.56 -2.02 -2.96
CA PHE A 48 -7.25 -0.81 -3.39
C PHE A 48 -6.34 0.09 -4.23
N LEU A 49 -5.10 0.32 -3.81
CA LEU A 49 -4.15 1.12 -4.57
C LEU A 49 -3.89 0.53 -5.96
N ARG A 50 -3.83 -0.80 -6.09
CA ARG A 50 -3.69 -1.47 -7.39
C ARG A 50 -4.91 -1.21 -8.27
N GLU A 51 -6.12 -1.31 -7.74
CA GLU A 51 -7.35 -1.00 -8.50
C GLU A 51 -7.39 0.46 -8.98
N GLN A 52 -6.97 1.40 -8.12
CA GLN A 52 -6.89 2.82 -8.47
C GLN A 52 -5.86 3.07 -9.58
N LEU A 53 -4.71 2.40 -9.55
CA LEU A 53 -3.69 2.49 -10.60
C LEU A 53 -4.17 1.90 -11.93
N VAL A 54 -4.90 0.79 -11.89
CA VAL A 54 -5.51 0.18 -13.08
C VAL A 54 -6.53 1.14 -13.68
N THR A 55 -7.40 1.70 -12.86
CA THR A 55 -8.38 2.72 -13.27
C THR A 55 -7.68 3.94 -13.89
N ALA A 56 -6.60 4.42 -13.28
CA ALA A 56 -5.80 5.52 -13.80
C ALA A 56 -5.27 5.20 -15.20
N SER A 57 -4.68 4.02 -15.39
CA SER A 57 -4.13 3.57 -16.67
C SER A 57 -5.19 3.56 -17.78
N TYR A 58 -6.40 3.06 -17.48
CA TYR A 58 -7.52 3.08 -18.42
C TYR A 58 -8.02 4.50 -18.76
N LEU A 59 -8.13 5.38 -17.76
CA LEU A 59 -8.57 6.77 -17.99
C LEU A 59 -7.53 7.59 -18.76
N MET A 60 -6.23 7.37 -18.51
CA MET A 60 -5.15 8.04 -19.21
C MET A 60 -5.04 7.58 -20.66
N SER A 61 -5.15 6.27 -20.93
CA SER A 61 -5.09 5.72 -22.29
C SER A 61 -6.27 6.17 -23.18
N SER A 62 -7.43 6.41 -22.58
CA SER A 62 -8.64 6.87 -23.28
C SER A 62 -8.80 8.40 -23.35
N GLY A 63 -7.88 9.17 -22.74
CA GLY A 63 -7.94 10.63 -22.69
C GLY A 63 -9.06 11.19 -21.79
N MET A 64 -9.73 10.34 -21.00
CA MET A 64 -10.83 10.69 -20.10
C MET A 64 -10.37 11.15 -18.71
N GLY A 65 -9.07 11.31 -18.47
CA GLY A 65 -8.52 11.68 -17.16
C GLY A 65 -8.73 13.14 -16.72
N ARG A 66 -9.38 14.00 -17.52
CA ARG A 66 -9.57 15.42 -17.15
C ARG A 66 -10.51 15.55 -15.94
N GLY A 67 -9.95 16.02 -14.82
CA GLY A 67 -10.70 16.29 -13.59
C GLY A 67 -10.77 15.11 -12.62
N TRP A 68 -10.25 13.94 -12.98
CA TRP A 68 -10.18 12.80 -12.07
C TRP A 68 -9.02 12.95 -11.07
N ARG A 69 -9.24 12.57 -9.80
CA ARG A 69 -8.25 12.58 -8.73
C ARG A 69 -8.33 11.25 -7.96
N PRO A 70 -7.34 10.35 -8.08
CA PRO A 70 -7.34 9.13 -7.29
C PRO A 70 -7.25 9.45 -5.80
N GLN A 71 -8.04 8.73 -5.01
CA GLN A 71 -7.97 8.77 -3.55
C GLN A 71 -7.07 7.64 -3.06
N TYR A 72 -6.24 7.96 -2.07
CA TYR A 72 -5.30 7.02 -1.47
C TYR A 72 -5.94 6.22 -0.33
N GLU A 73 -6.92 6.81 0.35
CA GLU A 73 -7.62 6.19 1.48
C GLU A 73 -8.84 5.39 0.98
N ARG A 74 -9.05 4.21 1.59
CA ARG A 74 -10.29 3.43 1.48
C ARG A 74 -11.33 4.07 2.41
N VAL A 75 -12.42 4.63 1.84
CA VAL A 75 -13.51 5.30 2.59
C VAL A 75 -14.62 4.32 2.96
#